data_AF-G0NWV1-F1
#
_entry.id   AF-G0NWV1-F1
#
_cell.length_a   1.000
_cell.length_b   1.000
_cell.length_c   1.000
_cell.angle_alpha   90.00
_cell.angle_beta   90.00
_cell.angle_gamma   90.00
#
_symmetry.space_group_name_H-M   'P 1'
#
loop_
_entity.id
_entity.type
_entity.pdbx_description
1 polymer ?
#
loop_
_entity_poly.entity_id
_entity_poly.type
_entity_poly.pdbx_seq_one_letter_code
_entity_poly.pdbx_strand_id
1 'polypeptide(L)'
;MNTAVSTIGFLTLILAVFAMPDPPAFPIKEICAAYGEKCVNKLNRQDCPARIIECEKYANQGIRTTWSFCMFSNNFDLSACHDRIQIDFQIIKSWISKDQFKYLPE
;
A
#
# COMPACT_ATOMS: atom_id res chain seq x y z
N MET A 1 35.39 -14.03 0.91
CA MET A 1 34.08 -13.89 1.57
C MET A 1 33.51 -15.29 1.71
N ASN A 2 33.33 -15.80 2.93
CA ASN A 2 32.94 -17.20 3.15
C ASN A 2 31.51 -17.41 2.65
N THR A 3 31.32 -18.34 1.73
CA THR A 3 30.01 -18.67 1.13
C THR A 3 28.97 -18.99 2.19
N ALA A 4 29.38 -19.62 3.31
CA ALA A 4 28.55 -19.91 4.47
C ALA A 4 28.06 -18.65 5.22
N VAL A 5 28.90 -17.59 5.31
CA VAL A 5 28.51 -16.33 5.95
C VAL A 5 27.52 -15.58 5.07
N SER A 6 27.73 -15.58 3.75
CA SER A 6 26.81 -14.97 2.80
C SER A 6 25.44 -15.68 2.78
N THR A 7 25.40 -17.02 2.82
CA THR A 7 24.12 -17.76 2.85
C THR A 7 23.37 -17.57 4.16
N ILE A 8 24.05 -17.56 5.31
CA ILE A 8 23.42 -17.28 6.62
C ILE A 8 22.87 -15.84 6.64
N GLY A 9 23.63 -14.87 6.14
CA GLY A 9 23.17 -13.48 6.02
C GLY A 9 21.92 -13.35 5.13
N PHE A 10 21.86 -14.08 4.03
CA PHE A 10 20.71 -14.06 3.13
C PHE A 10 19.46 -14.72 3.74
N LEU A 11 19.63 -15.87 4.40
CA LEU A 11 18.54 -16.57 5.10
C LEU A 11 17.96 -15.75 6.26
N THR A 12 18.82 -15.10 7.04
CA THR A 12 18.38 -14.24 8.15
C THR A 12 17.62 -13.02 7.66
N LEU A 13 18.05 -12.41 6.54
CA LEU A 13 17.30 -11.32 5.91
C LEU A 13 15.91 -11.77 5.42
N ILE A 14 15.83 -12.93 4.77
CA ILE A 14 14.56 -13.50 4.29
C ILE A 14 13.60 -13.74 5.46
N LEU A 15 14.08 -14.39 6.53
CA LEU A 15 13.28 -14.66 7.72
C LEU A 15 12.78 -13.38 8.40
N ALA A 16 13.61 -12.33 8.45
CA ALA A 16 13.20 -11.03 8.99
C ALA A 16 12.08 -10.37 8.17
N VAL A 17 12.06 -10.56 6.84
CA VAL A 17 10.99 -10.06 5.98
C VAL A 17 9.68 -10.83 6.21
N PHE A 18 9.75 -12.16 6.34
CA PHE A 18 8.56 -12.99 6.60
C PHE A 18 7.99 -12.83 8.01
N ALA A 19 8.79 -12.40 8.98
CA ALA A 19 8.34 -12.17 10.35
C ALA A 19 7.74 -10.77 10.57
N MET A 20 7.71 -9.90 9.55
CA MET A 20 7.08 -8.59 9.70
C MET A 20 5.57 -8.73 9.91
N PRO A 21 5.00 -8.05 10.91
CA PRO A 21 3.56 -8.02 11.11
C PRO A 21 2.87 -7.41 9.89
N ASP A 22 1.69 -7.89 9.56
CA ASP A 22 0.87 -7.33 8.48
C ASP A 22 0.37 -5.91 8.84
N PRO A 23 0.18 -5.03 7.84
CA PRO A 23 -0.48 -3.76 8.07
C PRO A 23 -1.93 -3.97 8.54
N PRO A 24 -2.50 -3.00 9.27
CA PRO A 24 -3.93 -3.03 9.58
C PRO A 24 -4.78 -3.06 8.31
N ALA A 25 -5.94 -3.70 8.41
CA ALA A 25 -6.89 -3.75 7.31
C ALA A 25 -7.56 -2.38 7.12
N PHE A 26 -7.64 -1.94 5.86
CA PHE A 26 -8.32 -0.71 5.46
C PHE A 26 -9.47 -1.01 4.50
N PRO A 27 -10.54 -0.20 4.51
CA PRO A 27 -11.72 -0.39 3.64
C PRO A 27 -11.44 0.09 2.19
N ILE A 28 -10.41 -0.49 1.56
CA ILE A 28 -9.94 -0.10 0.22
C ILE A 28 -11.00 -0.45 -0.84
N LYS A 29 -11.61 -1.63 -0.73
CA LYS A 29 -12.62 -2.09 -1.69
C LYS A 29 -13.83 -1.15 -1.70
N GLU A 30 -14.30 -0.75 -0.53
CA GLU A 30 -15.43 0.16 -0.37
C GLU A 30 -15.11 1.55 -0.96
N ILE A 31 -13.90 2.06 -0.72
CA ILE A 31 -13.46 3.36 -1.26
C ILE A 31 -13.34 3.30 -2.78
N CYS A 32 -12.77 2.23 -3.35
CA CYS A 32 -12.62 2.08 -4.79
C CYS A 32 -13.96 1.80 -5.50
N ALA A 33 -14.90 1.12 -4.85
CA ALA A 33 -16.27 0.98 -5.34
C ALA A 33 -16.99 2.34 -5.41
N ALA A 34 -16.90 3.13 -4.35
CA ALA A 34 -17.46 4.49 -4.32
C ALA A 34 -16.81 5.42 -5.36
N TYR A 35 -15.51 5.27 -5.59
CA TYR A 35 -14.83 5.94 -6.71
C TYR A 35 -15.38 5.47 -8.06
N GLY A 36 -15.64 4.17 -8.24
CA GLY A 36 -16.21 3.60 -9.46
C GLY A 36 -17.55 4.24 -9.84
N GLU A 37 -18.46 4.38 -8.87
CA GLU A 37 -19.73 5.08 -9.07
C GLU A 37 -19.52 6.55 -9.46
N LYS A 38 -18.59 7.25 -8.79
CA LYS A 38 -18.21 8.62 -9.13
C LYS A 38 -17.62 8.72 -10.54
N CYS A 39 -16.81 7.75 -10.93
CA CYS A 39 -16.15 7.70 -12.23
C CYS A 39 -17.19 7.65 -13.35
N VAL A 40 -18.18 6.76 -13.24
CA VAL A 40 -19.26 6.61 -14.23
C VAL A 40 -20.16 7.84 -14.23
N ASN A 41 -20.66 8.25 -13.05
CA ASN A 41 -21.75 9.22 -12.96
C ASN A 41 -21.30 10.69 -13.00
N LYS A 42 -20.07 10.99 -12.57
CA LYS A 42 -19.57 12.37 -12.46
C LYS A 42 -18.41 12.68 -13.39
N LEU A 43 -17.50 11.73 -13.59
CA LEU A 43 -16.33 11.94 -14.46
C LEU A 43 -16.60 11.53 -15.91
N ASN A 44 -17.66 10.73 -16.16
CA ASN A 44 -18.07 10.25 -17.47
C ASN A 44 -16.92 9.61 -18.27
N ARG A 45 -16.08 8.84 -17.57
CA ARG A 45 -14.92 8.16 -18.15
C ARG A 45 -15.33 6.80 -18.72
N GLN A 46 -14.78 6.44 -19.87
CA GLN A 46 -15.04 5.13 -20.50
C GLN A 46 -14.20 4.01 -19.88
N ASP A 47 -13.09 4.36 -19.21
CA ASP A 47 -12.12 3.42 -18.63
C ASP A 47 -12.36 3.13 -17.14
N CYS A 48 -13.54 3.46 -16.60
CA CYS A 48 -13.86 3.26 -15.18
C CYS A 48 -13.59 1.84 -14.65
N PRO A 49 -13.90 0.75 -15.37
CA PRO A 49 -13.54 -0.60 -14.89
C PRO A 49 -12.05 -0.78 -14.66
N ALA A 50 -11.20 -0.30 -15.58
CA ALA A 50 -9.75 -0.34 -15.43
C ALA A 50 -9.28 0.55 -14.28
N ARG A 51 -9.90 1.72 -14.11
CA ARG A 51 -9.57 2.67 -13.04
C ARG A 51 -9.93 2.16 -11.64
N ILE A 52 -10.99 1.37 -11.50
CA ILE A 52 -11.34 0.73 -10.22
C ILE A 52 -10.25 -0.30 -9.84
N ILE A 53 -9.79 -1.11 -10.79
CA ILE A 53 -8.69 -2.05 -10.58
C ILE A 53 -7.40 -1.30 -10.20
N GLU A 54 -7.12 -0.20 -10.90
CA GLU A 54 -5.96 0.65 -10.62
C GLU A 54 -6.05 1.31 -9.24
N CYS A 55 -7.24 1.73 -8.81
CA CYS A 55 -7.49 2.27 -7.47
C CYS A 55 -7.11 1.25 -6.39
N GLU A 56 -7.58 0.00 -6.52
CA GLU A 56 -7.27 -1.06 -5.56
C GLU A 56 -5.78 -1.37 -5.54
N LYS A 57 -5.13 -1.48 -6.70
CA LYS A 57 -3.67 -1.70 -6.78
C LYS A 57 -2.88 -0.57 -6.13
N TYR A 58 -3.18 0.66 -6.48
CA TYR A 58 -2.54 1.86 -5.94
C TYR A 58 -2.69 1.93 -4.41
N ALA A 59 -3.91 1.76 -3.89
CA ALA A 59 -4.17 1.85 -2.47
C ALA A 59 -3.49 0.72 -1.68
N ASN A 60 -3.60 -0.54 -2.16
CA ASN A 60 -2.97 -1.68 -1.49
C ASN A 60 -1.44 -1.56 -1.50
N GLN A 61 -0.85 -1.14 -2.62
CA GLN A 61 0.59 -0.93 -2.70
C GLN A 61 1.03 0.22 -1.79
N GLY A 62 0.33 1.36 -1.81
CA GLY A 62 0.63 2.49 -0.95
C GLY A 62 0.64 2.11 0.53
N ILE A 63 -0.38 1.35 0.98
CA ILE A 63 -0.44 0.87 2.36
C ILE A 63 0.73 -0.06 2.69
N ARG A 64 1.01 -1.04 1.84
CA ARG A 64 2.12 -1.98 2.06
C ARG A 64 3.46 -1.28 2.09
N THR A 65 3.71 -0.35 1.16
CA THR A 65 4.97 0.39 1.07
C THR A 65 5.17 1.29 2.29
N THR A 66 4.17 2.09 2.68
CA THR A 66 4.25 2.91 3.90
C THR A 66 4.52 2.04 5.11
N TRP A 67 3.79 0.93 5.26
CA TRP A 67 3.93 0.03 6.41
C TRP A 67 5.34 -0.55 6.50
N SER A 68 5.81 -1.20 5.43
CA SER A 68 7.14 -1.80 5.40
C SER A 68 8.25 -0.77 5.62
N PHE A 69 8.14 0.40 5.00
CA PHE A 69 9.12 1.48 5.17
C PHE A 69 9.13 2.02 6.60
N CYS A 70 7.96 2.20 7.22
CA CYS A 70 7.87 2.64 8.60
C CYS A 70 8.46 1.60 9.56
N MET A 71 8.06 0.34 9.43
CA MET A 71 8.54 -0.74 10.29
C MET A 71 10.05 -0.86 10.23
N PHE A 72 10.63 -0.76 9.03
CA PHE A 72 12.07 -0.74 8.85
C PHE A 72 12.73 0.49 9.49
N SER A 73 12.16 1.68 9.29
CA SER A 73 12.75 2.95 9.75
C SER A 73 12.62 3.19 11.26
N ASN A 74 11.64 2.55 11.92
CA ASN A 74 11.32 2.74 13.33
C ASN A 74 11.59 1.50 14.18
N ASN A 75 12.53 0.63 13.76
CA ASN A 75 12.93 -0.57 14.51
C ASN A 75 11.73 -1.44 14.94
N PHE A 76 10.77 -1.63 14.03
CA PHE A 76 9.56 -2.43 14.23
C PHE A 76 8.61 -1.89 15.32
N ASP A 77 8.63 -0.57 15.61
CA ASP A 77 7.64 0.06 16.48
C ASP A 77 6.24 0.05 15.84
N LEU A 78 5.43 -0.91 16.29
CA LEU A 78 4.05 -1.11 15.86
C LEU A 78 3.16 0.10 16.11
N SER A 79 3.33 0.79 17.25
CA SER A 79 2.46 1.91 17.62
C SER A 79 2.72 3.10 16.71
N ALA A 80 3.98 3.47 16.56
CA ALA A 80 4.38 4.57 15.67
C ALA A 80 3.94 4.30 14.22
N CYS A 81 4.08 3.05 13.76
CA CYS A 81 3.69 2.70 12.40
C CYS A 81 2.18 2.56 12.19
N HIS A 82 1.42 2.22 13.24
CA HIS A 82 -0.04 2.30 13.20
C HIS A 82 -0.52 3.73 12.98
N ASP A 83 0.00 4.69 13.74
CA ASP A 83 -0.41 6.09 13.60
C ASP A 83 -0.02 6.64 12.23
N ARG A 84 1.18 6.30 11.75
CA ARG A 84 1.65 6.72 10.43
C ARG A 84 0.77 6.20 9.30
N ILE A 85 0.41 4.92 9.33
CA ILE A 85 -0.37 4.31 8.25
C ILE A 85 -1.80 4.86 8.21
N GLN A 86 -2.38 5.26 9.34
CA GLN A 86 -3.67 5.95 9.37
C GLN A 86 -3.62 7.30 8.64
N ILE A 87 -2.55 8.09 8.84
CA ILE A 87 -2.35 9.37 8.15
C ILE A 87 -2.21 9.14 6.64
N ASP A 88 -1.35 8.21 6.23
CA ASP A 88 -1.11 7.93 4.81
C ASP A 88 -2.36 7.36 4.13
N PHE A 89 -3.18 6.58 4.83
CA PHE A 89 -4.48 6.15 4.32
C PHE A 89 -5.43 7.32 4.04
N GLN A 90 -5.46 8.37 4.89
CA GLN A 90 -6.26 9.57 4.60
C GLN A 90 -5.75 10.31 3.36
N ILE A 91 -4.44 10.33 3.14
CA ILE A 91 -3.83 10.91 1.94
C ILE A 91 -4.26 10.10 0.71
N ILE A 92 -4.11 8.78 0.74
CA ILE A 92 -4.54 7.87 -0.34
C ILE A 92 -6.02 8.09 -0.66
N LYS A 93 -6.89 8.11 0.37
CA LYS A 93 -8.33 8.37 0.21
C LYS A 93 -8.60 9.72 -0.45
N SER A 94 -7.90 10.77 -0.05
CA SER A 94 -7.99 12.09 -0.69
C SER A 94 -7.58 12.03 -2.17
N TRP A 95 -6.48 11.35 -2.50
CA TRP A 95 -6.00 11.21 -3.88
C TRP A 95 -6.98 10.44 -4.76
N ILE A 96 -7.56 9.34 -4.25
CA ILE A 96 -8.63 8.59 -4.90
C ILE A 96 -9.83 9.50 -5.16
N SER A 97 -10.27 10.24 -4.15
CA SER A 97 -11.41 11.14 -4.27
C SER A 97 -11.22 12.23 -5.33
N LYS A 98 -9.97 12.62 -5.61
CA LYS A 98 -9.62 13.65 -6.60
C LYS A 98 -9.27 13.08 -7.98
N ASP A 99 -9.37 11.77 -8.17
CA ASP A 99 -8.90 11.07 -9.39
C ASP A 99 -7.41 11.36 -9.70
N GLN A 100 -6.60 11.58 -8.66
CA GLN A 100 -5.17 11.92 -8.77
C GLN A 100 -4.25 10.71 -8.55
N PHE A 101 -4.81 9.55 -8.26
CA PHE A 101 -4.05 8.32 -8.18
C PHE A 101 -3.65 7.85 -9.59
N LYS A 102 -2.38 7.45 -9.70
CA LYS A 102 -1.82 6.82 -10.88
C LYS A 102 -0.93 5.69 -10.41
N TYR A 103 -1.16 4.50 -10.96
CA TYR A 103 -0.18 3.44 -10.90
C TYR A 103 0.84 3.73 -12.01
N LEU A 104 2.10 3.97 -11.65
CA LEU A 104 3.17 4.02 -12.66
C LEU A 104 3.35 2.59 -13.20
N PRO A 105 3.30 2.36 -14.52
CA PRO A 105 3.57 1.04 -15.07
C PRO A 105 4.99 0.59 -14.69
N GLU A 106 5.13 -0.71 -14.44
CA GLU A 106 6.39 -1.41 -14.14
C GLU A 106 7.39 -1.33 -15.30
#